data_AF-A0A8T5AJC7-F1
#
_entry.id   AF-A0A8T5AJC7-F1
#
_cell.length_a   1.000
_cell.length_b   1.000
_cell.length_c   1.000
_cell.angle_alpha   90.00
_cell.angle_beta   90.00
_cell.angle_gamma   90.00
#
_symmetry.space_group_name_H-M   'P 1'
#
loop_
_entity.id
_entity.type
_entity.pdbx_description
1 polymer ?
#
loop_
_entity_poly.entity_id
_entity_poly.type
_entity_poly.pdbx_seq_one_letter_code
_entity_poly.pdbx_strand_id
1 'polypeptide(L)' 'MVDRVLTKYSVAKKKGKSGAIYRSPRIYLPTKLTDDSTFPFKEEEEVLVRISARRLIVEKVPKKMREEAKEEVEVVQ' A
#
# COMPACT_ATOMS: atom_id res chain seq x y z
N MET A 1 21.48 5.34 2.02
CA MET A 1 20.47 5.08 3.03
C MET A 1 19.71 6.36 3.32
N VAL A 2 18.54 6.47 2.72
CA VAL A 2 17.55 7.51 3.04
C VAL A 2 16.61 6.95 4.10
N ASP A 3 16.62 7.53 5.29
CA ASP A 3 15.82 7.07 6.43
C ASP A 3 14.43 7.74 6.49
N ARG A 4 14.29 8.96 5.95
CA ARG A 4 13.05 9.72 5.94
C ARG A 4 12.93 10.66 4.75
N VAL A 5 11.69 10.90 4.31
CA VAL A 5 11.36 11.92 3.31
C VAL A 5 10.03 12.59 3.66
N LEU A 6 9.95 13.91 3.47
CA LEU A 6 8.68 14.62 3.54
C LEU A 6 7.95 14.45 2.19
N THR A 7 6.72 13.96 2.23
CA THR A 7 5.93 13.71 1.01
C THR A 7 4.45 14.05 1.21
N LYS A 8 3.68 13.96 0.13
CA LYS A 8 2.28 14.39 0.07
C LYS A 8 1.32 13.20 0.20
N TYR A 9 0.44 13.31 1.18
CA TYR A 9 -0.82 12.57 1.19
C TYR A 9 -1.83 13.30 0.29
N SER A 10 -2.39 12.58 -0.67
CA SER A 10 -3.36 13.12 -1.63
C SER A 10 -4.57 12.22 -1.69
N VAL A 11 -5.71 12.79 -2.08
CA VAL A 11 -6.93 12.01 -2.31
C VAL A 11 -7.41 12.32 -3.72
N ALA A 12 -7.17 11.39 -4.63
CA ALA A 12 -7.75 11.46 -5.96
C ALA A 12 -9.27 11.24 -5.85
N LYS A 13 -10.06 12.08 -6.52
CA LYS A 13 -11.52 11.98 -6.55
C LYS A 13 -11.96 11.74 -7.99
N LYS A 14 -12.75 10.70 -8.23
CA LYS A 14 -13.33 10.40 -9.54
C LYS A 14 -14.84 10.33 -9.42
N LYS A 15 -15.55 11.10 -10.24
CA LYS A 15 -17.01 10.98 -10.35
C LYS A 15 -17.34 9.76 -11.19
N GLY A 16 -18.18 8.88 -10.65
CA GLY A 16 -18.76 7.74 -11.34
C GLY A 16 -19.95 8.17 -12.21
N LYS A 17 -20.35 7.30 -13.14
CA LYS A 17 -21.47 7.54 -14.06
C LYS A 17 -22.81 7.74 -13.35
N SER A 18 -22.99 7.16 -12.16
CA SER A 18 -24.18 7.27 -11.31
C SER A 18 -24.17 8.48 -10.35
N GLY A 19 -23.16 9.36 -10.44
CA GLY A 19 -22.99 10.49 -9.50
C GLY A 19 -22.20 10.15 -8.23
N ALA A 20 -21.90 8.87 -7.97
CA ALA A 20 -21.04 8.46 -6.86
C ALA A 20 -19.63 9.06 -6.97
N ILE A 21 -19.04 9.51 -5.86
CA ILE A 21 -17.66 10.04 -5.83
C ILE A 21 -16.73 8.96 -5.25
N TYR A 22 -15.93 8.37 -6.11
CA TYR A 22 -14.88 7.44 -5.73
C TYR A 22 -13.66 8.22 -5.23
N ARG A 23 -13.19 7.90 -4.03
CA ARG A 23 -11.99 8.49 -3.43
C ARG A 23 -10.89 7.44 -3.42
N SER A 24 -9.72 7.81 -3.91
CA SER A 24 -8.51 7.00 -3.88
C SER A 24 -7.45 7.78 -3.09
N PRO A 25 -7.31 7.51 -1.78
CA PRO A 25 -6.19 7.99 -0.98
C PRO A 25 -4.86 7.45 -1.53
N ARG A 26 -3.85 8.31 -1.63
CA ARG A 26 -2.54 8.00 -2.19
C ARG A 26 -1.45 8.72 -1.41
N ILE A 27 -0.36 8.01 -1.13
CA ILE A 27 0.89 8.59 -0.63
C ILE A 27 1.88 8.49 -1.79
N TYR A 28 2.42 9.63 -2.22
CA TYR A 28 3.50 9.61 -3.21
C TYR A 28 4.80 9.20 -2.52
N LEU A 29 5.54 8.24 -3.07
CA LEU A 29 6.88 7.89 -2.61
C LEU A 29 7.88 8.36 -3.69
N PRO A 30 8.81 9.28 -3.37
CA PRO A 30 9.76 9.79 -4.35
C PRO A 30 10.83 8.75 -4.69
N THR A 31 11.39 8.83 -5.89
CA THR A 31 12.43 7.90 -6.39
C THR A 31 13.66 7.86 -5.49
N LYS A 32 14.05 9.00 -4.90
CA LYS A 32 15.12 9.07 -3.90
C LYS A 32 14.90 8.13 -2.69
N LEU A 33 13.65 7.80 -2.36
CA LEU A 33 13.31 6.82 -1.33
C LEU A 33 13.21 5.39 -1.91
N THR A 34 12.58 5.23 -3.08
CA THR A 34 12.27 3.90 -3.64
C THR A 34 13.46 3.22 -4.32
N ASP A 35 14.42 4.01 -4.83
CA ASP A 35 15.61 3.50 -5.51
C ASP A 35 16.76 3.20 -4.53
N ASP A 36 16.60 3.53 -3.25
CA ASP A 36 17.56 3.14 -2.21
C ASP A 36 17.54 1.62 -2.03
N SER A 37 18.73 0.99 -1.98
CA SER A 37 18.86 -0.46 -1.89
C SER A 37 18.25 -1.08 -0.64
N THR A 38 17.90 -0.26 0.37
CA THR A 38 17.23 -0.67 1.59
C THR A 38 15.71 -0.55 1.52
N PHE A 39 15.15 -0.02 0.42
CA PHE A 39 13.71 0.07 0.23
C PHE A 39 13.09 -1.35 0.24
N PRO A 40 12.07 -1.60 1.08
CA PRO A 40 11.68 -2.96 1.39
C PRO A 40 10.81 -3.62 0.31
N PHE A 41 10.18 -2.86 -0.59
CA PHE A 41 9.16 -3.39 -1.52
C PHE A 41 9.67 -3.50 -2.95
N LYS A 42 9.10 -4.46 -3.70
CA LYS A 42 9.25 -4.54 -5.15
C LYS A 42 8.06 -3.90 -5.86
N GLU A 43 8.21 -3.61 -7.15
CA GLU A 43 7.10 -3.21 -8.00
C GLU A 43 5.98 -4.26 -7.96
N GLU A 44 4.73 -3.78 -7.88
CA GLU A 44 3.51 -4.59 -7.83
C GLU A 44 3.43 -5.61 -6.66
N GLU A 45 4.32 -5.51 -5.66
CA GLU A 45 4.25 -6.37 -4.48
C GLU A 45 3.07 -5.98 -3.57
N GLU A 46 2.31 -6.99 -3.12
CA GLU A 46 1.30 -6.80 -2.08
C GLU A 46 1.94 -6.41 -0.74
N VAL A 47 1.36 -5.39 -0.09
CA VAL A 47 1.82 -4.87 1.20
C VAL A 47 0.72 -4.95 2.25
N LEU A 48 1.12 -5.20 3.50
CA LEU A 48 0.25 -5.08 4.66
C LEU A 48 0.26 -3.64 5.14
N VAL A 49 -0.92 -3.03 5.20
CA VAL A 49 -1.10 -1.67 5.72
C VAL A 49 -1.93 -1.75 7.00
N ARG A 50 -1.39 -1.23 8.09
CA ARG A 50 -2.11 -1.18 9.38
C ARG A 50 -1.93 0.15 10.08
N ILE A 51 -2.88 0.44 10.97
CA ILE A 51 -2.82 1.59 11.87
C ILE A 51 -2.35 1.09 13.25
N SER A 52 -1.36 1.75 13.83
CA SER A 52 -0.90 1.45 15.18
C SER A 52 -0.59 2.73 15.96
N ALA A 53 -1.23 2.88 17.11
CA ALA A 53 -1.28 4.07 17.95
C ALA A 53 -1.77 5.32 17.20
N ARG A 54 -0.95 5.91 16.34
CA ARG A 54 -1.26 7.05 15.46
C ARG A 54 -0.40 7.07 14.19
N ARG A 55 0.14 5.92 13.80
CA ARG A 55 1.01 5.75 12.64
C ARG A 55 0.35 4.84 11.63
N LEU A 56 0.47 5.19 10.36
CA LEU A 56 0.26 4.25 9.28
C LEU A 56 1.56 3.48 9.08
N ILE A 57 1.51 2.16 9.23
CA ILE A 57 2.64 1.27 9.04
C ILE A 57 2.37 0.48 7.76
N VAL A 58 3.34 0.47 6.86
CA VAL A 58 3.33 -0.33 5.63
C VAL A 58 4.47 -1.32 5.75
N GLU A 59 4.17 -2.60 5.63
CA GLU A 59 5.11 -3.69 5.81
C GLU A 59 4.89 -4.81 4.78
N LYS A 60 5.85 -5.72 4.66
CA LYS A 60 5.68 -6.90 3.81
C LYS A 60 4.57 -7.77 4.36
N VAL A 61 3.76 -8.34 3.47
CA VAL A 61 2.76 -9.33 3.89
C VAL A 61 3.50 -10.56 4.46
N PRO A 62 3.20 -11.00 5.69
CA PRO A 62 3.79 -12.19 6.27
C PRO A 62 3.49 -13.44 5.43
N LYS A 63 4.43 -14.39 5.38
CA LYS A 63 4.30 -15.64 4.59
C LYS A 63 3.01 -16.40 4.93
N LYS A 64 2.70 -16.54 6.21
CA LYS A 64 1.49 -17.21 6.70
C LYS A 64 0.20 -16.57 6.18
N MET A 65 0.15 -15.23 6.15
CA MET A 65 -1.00 -14.49 5.64
C MET A 65 -1.15 -14.62 4.12
N ARG A 66 -0.03 -14.73 3.38
CA ARG A 66 -0.07 -15.04 1.94
C ARG A 66 -0.59 -16.44 1.66
N GLU A 67 -0.31 -17.41 2.53
CA GLU A 67 -0.79 -18.79 2.41
C GLU A 67 -2.29 -18.85 2.71
N GLU A 68 -2.74 -18.23 3.80
CA GLU A 68 -4.16 -18.15 4.18
C GLU A 68 -5.00 -17.44 3.09
N ALA A 69 -4.51 -16.33 2.52
CA ALA A 69 -5.22 -15.62 1.45
C ALA A 69 -5.34 -16.43 0.15
N LYS A 70 -4.37 -17.33 -0.13
CA LYS A 70 -4.44 -18.21 -1.30
C LYS A 70 -5.46 -19.33 -1.09
N GLU A 71 -5.49 -19.92 0.10
CA GLU A 71 -6.47 -20.94 0.48
C GLU A 71 -7.90 -20.38 0.40
N GLU A 72 -8.13 -19.15 0.89
CA GLU A 72 -9.45 -18.52 0.78
C GLU A 72 -9.89 -18.33 -0.68
N VAL A 73 -9.00 -17.90 -1.58
CA VAL A 73 -9.34 -17.69 -3.00
C VAL A 73 -9.60 -19.00 -3.73
N GLU A 74 -8.92 -20.10 -3.40
CA GLU A 74 -9.20 -21.43 -3.98
C GLU A 74 -10.51 -22.04 -3.49
N VAL A 75 -10.97 -21.72 -2.28
CA VAL A 75 -12.23 -22.23 -1.72
C VAL A 75 -13.47 -21.53 -2.28
N VAL A 76 -13.34 -20.32 -2.85
CA VAL A 76 -14.46 -19.58 -3.47
C VAL A 76 -14.55 -19.76 -4.99
N GLN A 77 -13.70 -20.61 -5.61
CA GLN A 77 -13.71 -20.90 -7.05
C GLN A 77 -14.46 -22.19 -7.41
#